data_AF-A0A1V5NR44-F1
#
_entry.id   AF-A0A1V5NR44-F1
#
_cell.length_a   1.000
_cell.length_b   1.000
_cell.length_c   1.000
_cell.angle_alpha   90.00
_cell.angle_beta   90.00
_cell.angle_gamma   90.00
#
_symmetry.space_group_name_H-M   'P 1'
#
loop_
_entity.id
_entity.type
_entity.pdbx_description
1 polymer ?
#
loop_
_entity_poly.entity_id
_entity_poly.type
_entity_poly.pdbx_seq_one_letter_code
_entity_poly.pdbx_strand_id
1 'polypeptide(L)' 'MSIAQKGDIVNALQHVPREHRRVAAGLIGRVIESGADPFSAIAAAYRWTGERREYGDIHRGLDEFFQGVIHREVF' A
#
# COMPACT_ATOMS: atom_id res chain seq x y z
N MET A 1 -7.75 -2.84 15.73
CA MET A 1 -6.99 -2.04 14.76
C MET A 1 -7.22 -0.57 15.09
N SER A 2 -6.16 0.16 15.42
CA SER A 2 -6.20 1.58 15.80
C SER A 2 -6.67 2.48 14.65
N ILE A 3 -7.14 3.69 14.93
CA ILE A 3 -7.55 4.67 13.90
C ILE A 3 -6.36 5.04 13.00
N ALA A 4 -5.16 5.18 13.59
CA ALA A 4 -3.92 5.46 12.85
C ALA A 4 -3.63 4.35 11.81
N GLN A 5 -3.81 3.10 12.21
CA GLN A 5 -3.61 1.91 11.37
C GLN A 5 -4.57 1.83 10.17
N LYS A 6 -5.80 2.36 10.29
CA LYS A 6 -6.71 2.49 9.14
C LYS A 6 -6.32 3.67 8.24
N GLY A 7 -5.72 4.71 8.81
CA GLY A 7 -5.24 5.89 8.09
C GLY A 7 -4.17 5.54 7.05
N ASP A 8 -3.23 4.66 7.39
CA ASP A 8 -2.12 4.28 6.51
C ASP A 8 -2.59 3.58 5.22
N ILE A 9 -3.55 2.66 5.34
CA ILE A 9 -4.10 1.95 4.17
C ILE A 9 -4.87 2.91 3.28
N VAL A 10 -5.71 3.77 3.86
CA VAL A 10 -6.49 4.75 3.08
C VAL A 10 -5.55 5.71 2.37
N ASN A 11 -4.52 6.19 3.06
CA ASN A 11 -3.50 7.07 2.49
C ASN A 11 -2.77 6.37 1.32
N ALA A 12 -2.27 5.15 1.51
CA ALA A 12 -1.63 4.39 0.44
C ALA A 12 -2.55 4.18 -0.79
N LEU A 13 -3.84 3.89 -0.57
CA LEU A 13 -4.80 3.73 -1.66
C LEU A 13 -5.13 5.03 -2.40
N GLN A 14 -4.90 6.21 -1.81
CA GLN A 14 -5.12 7.48 -2.50
C GLN A 14 -4.15 7.68 -3.66
N HIS A 15 -2.93 7.16 -3.54
CA HIS A 15 -1.90 7.18 -4.59
C HIS A 15 -2.14 6.16 -5.70
N VAL A 16 -2.98 5.14 -5.47
CA VAL A 16 -3.33 4.13 -6.49
C VAL A 16 -4.48 4.65 -7.37
N PRO A 17 -4.42 4.49 -8.72
CA PRO A 17 -5.51 4.85 -9.61
C PRO A 17 -6.83 4.18 -9.24
N ARG A 18 -7.94 4.90 -9.39
CA ARG A 18 -9.25 4.53 -8.80
C ARG A 18 -9.73 3.15 -9.25
N GLU A 19 -9.53 2.80 -10.51
CA GLU A 19 -9.84 1.53 -11.14
C GLU A 19 -9.08 0.34 -10.52
N HIS A 20 -7.90 0.59 -9.95
CA HIS A 20 -7.04 -0.42 -9.36
C HIS A 20 -7.12 -0.51 -7.83
N ARG A 21 -7.74 0.48 -7.17
CA ARG A 21 -7.83 0.54 -5.69
C ARG A 21 -8.45 -0.71 -5.07
N ARG A 22 -9.49 -1.29 -5.68
CA ARG A 22 -10.12 -2.50 -5.15
C ARG A 22 -9.16 -3.69 -5.16
N VAL A 23 -8.37 -3.83 -6.22
CA VAL A 23 -7.35 -4.88 -6.33
C VAL A 23 -6.24 -4.65 -5.32
N ALA A 24 -5.71 -3.43 -5.21
CA ALA A 24 -4.70 -3.06 -4.23
C ALA A 24 -5.17 -3.31 -2.79
N ALA A 25 -6.40 -2.90 -2.45
CA ALA A 25 -6.99 -3.14 -1.13
C ALA A 25 -7.13 -4.65 -0.84
N GLY A 26 -7.47 -5.46 -1.84
CA GLY A 26 -7.51 -6.91 -1.70
C GLY A 26 -6.14 -7.54 -1.43
N LEU A 27 -5.09 -7.05 -2.10
CA LEU A 27 -3.72 -7.51 -1.86
C LEU A 27 -3.26 -7.17 -0.43
N ILE A 28 -3.48 -5.94 0.01
CA ILE A 28 -3.14 -5.48 1.37
C ILE A 28 -3.96 -6.28 2.40
N GLY A 29 -5.26 -6.45 2.16
CA GLY A 29 -6.16 -7.19 3.04
C GLY A 29 -5.72 -8.63 3.29
N ARG A 30 -5.29 -9.35 2.25
CA ARG A 30 -4.77 -10.73 2.41
C ARG A 30 -3.55 -10.81 3.34
N VAL A 31 -2.69 -9.80 3.30
CA VAL A 31 -1.50 -9.79 4.18
C VAL A 31 -1.92 -9.44 5.62
N ILE A 32 -2.87 -8.54 5.81
CA ILE A 32 -3.45 -8.25 7.14
C ILE A 32 -4.12 -9.50 7.74
N GLU A 33 -4.83 -10.28 6.93
CA GLU A 33 -5.47 -11.54 7.36
C GLU A 33 -4.43 -12.56 7.88
N SER A 34 -3.18 -12.48 7.44
CA SER A 34 -2.07 -13.29 7.98
C SER A 34 -1.50 -12.79 9.32
N GLY A 35 -2.02 -11.67 9.85
CA GLY A 35 -1.61 -11.08 11.13
C GLY A 35 -0.59 -9.94 11.01
N ALA A 36 -0.25 -9.50 9.80
CA ALA A 36 0.63 -8.37 9.60
C ALA A 36 -0.03 -7.05 10.05
N ASP A 37 0.77 -6.13 10.58
CA ASP A 37 0.33 -4.75 10.76
C ASP A 37 0.13 -4.06 9.39
N PRO A 38 -0.62 -2.94 9.33
CA PRO A 38 -0.97 -2.30 8.07
C PRO A 38 0.22 -1.82 7.24
N PHE A 39 1.27 -1.29 7.87
CA PHE A 39 2.43 -0.80 7.15
C PHE A 39 3.20 -1.97 6.51
N SER A 40 3.42 -3.03 7.28
CA SER A 40 4.01 -4.28 6.76
C SER A 40 3.16 -4.90 5.64
N ALA A 41 1.84 -4.83 5.74
CA ALA A 41 0.94 -5.31 4.69
C ALA A 41 1.04 -4.49 3.39
N ILE A 42 1.14 -3.17 3.50
CA ILE A 42 1.36 -2.28 2.35
C ILE A 42 2.73 -2.57 1.72
N ALA A 43 3.78 -2.73 2.52
CA ALA A 43 5.13 -3.03 2.05
C ALA A 43 5.20 -4.40 1.34
N ALA A 44 4.51 -5.41 1.87
CA ALA A 44 4.40 -6.72 1.24
C ALA A 44 3.67 -6.64 -0.10
N ALA A 45 2.56 -5.89 -0.19
CA ALA A 45 1.84 -5.67 -1.44
C ALA A 45 2.70 -4.91 -2.47
N TYR A 46 3.45 -3.90 -2.05
CA TYR A 46 4.39 -3.17 -2.90
C TYR A 46 5.47 -4.08 -3.49
N ARG A 47 6.12 -4.89 -2.64
CA ARG A 47 7.14 -5.85 -3.09
C ARG A 47 6.56 -6.87 -4.07
N TRP A 48 5.39 -7.42 -3.75
CA TRP A 48 4.75 -8.43 -4.59
C TRP A 48 4.31 -7.87 -5.96
N THR A 49 3.83 -6.63 -6.01
CA THR A 49 3.42 -5.98 -7.27
C THR A 49 4.61 -5.59 -8.15
N GLY A 50 5.78 -5.27 -7.57
CA GLY A 50 6.98 -4.89 -8.33
C GLY A 50 7.56 -6.00 -9.22
N GLU A 51 7.26 -7.27 -8.91
CA GLU A 51 7.71 -8.42 -9.71
C GLU A 51 6.82 -8.71 -10.92
N ARG A 52 5.71 -7.97 -11.10
CA ARG A 52 4.61 -8.35 -12.01
C ARG A 52 4.12 -7.16 -12.84
N ARG A 53 4.33 -7.23 -14.16
CA ARG A 53 3.99 -6.17 -15.10
C ARG A 53 2.51 -5.75 -15.06
N GLU A 54 1.60 -6.70 -14.84
CA GLU A 54 0.14 -6.45 -14.78
C GLU A 54 -0.30 -5.59 -13.58
N TYR A 55 0.55 -5.45 -12.56
CA TYR A 55 0.28 -4.62 -11.39
C TYR A 55 1.08 -3.30 -11.39
N GLY A 56 1.67 -2.91 -12.53
CA GLY A 56 2.57 -1.76 -12.63
C GLY A 56 2.00 -0.45 -12.09
N ASP A 57 0.72 -0.17 -12.33
CA ASP A 57 0.07 1.07 -11.84
C ASP A 57 -0.24 1.02 -10.34
N ILE A 58 -0.47 -0.17 -9.77
CA ILE A 58 -0.58 -0.35 -8.31
C ILE A 58 0.80 -0.15 -7.69
N HIS A 59 1.84 -0.77 -8.27
CA HIS A 59 3.21 -0.63 -7.78
C HIS A 59 3.65 0.83 -7.79
N ARG A 60 3.40 1.58 -8.87
CA ARG A 60 3.73 3.01 -8.96
C ARG A 60 3.02 3.83 -7.87
N GLY A 61 1.72 3.62 -7.66
CA GLY A 61 0.99 4.33 -6.61
C GLY A 61 1.52 4.02 -5.20
N LEU A 62 1.88 2.76 -4.92
CA LEU A 62 2.49 2.39 -3.65
C LEU A 62 3.91 2.96 -3.50
N ASP A 63 4.67 3.07 -4.59
CA ASP A 63 5.98 3.73 -4.62
C ASP A 63 5.87 5.21 -4.22
N GLU A 64 4.92 5.94 -4.81
CA GLU A 64 4.64 7.34 -4.48
C GLU A 64 4.25 7.52 -3.01
N PHE A 65 3.44 6.61 -2.46
CA PHE A 65 3.11 6.59 -1.04
C PHE A 65 4.37 6.48 -0.17
N PHE A 66 5.26 5.51 -0.46
CA PHE A 66 6.48 5.31 0.33
C PHE A 66 7.45 6.49 0.22
N GLN A 67 7.61 7.07 -0.98
CA GLN A 67 8.42 8.28 -1.15
C GLN A 67 7.89 9.45 -0.30
N GLY A 68 6.56 9.58 -0.18
CA GLY A 68 5.90 10.59 0.66
C GLY A 68 6.07 10.34 2.17
N VAL A 69 6.11 9.08 2.61
CA VAL A 69 6.41 8.72 4.01
C VAL A 69 7.86 9.08 4.34
N ILE A 70 8.81 8.68 3.50
CA ILE A 70 10.24 8.94 3.70
C ILE A 70 10.51 10.44 3.79
N HIS A 71 9.88 11.27 2.96
CA HIS A 71 10.03 12.72 3.02
C HIS A 71 9.50 13.35 4.32
N ARG A 72 8.52 12.74 4.99
CA ARG A 72 7.96 13.27 6.25
C ARG A 72 8.76 12.89 7.49
N GLU A 73 9.59 11.85 7.43
CA GLU A 73 10.42 11.42 8.56
C GLU A 73 11.79 12.11 8.59
N VAL A 74 12.22 12.71 7.47
CA VAL A 74 13.53 13.36 7.33
C VAL A 74 13.49 14.86 7.69
N PHE A 75 12.31 15.46 7.90
CA PHE A 75 12.14 16.89 8.19
C PHE A 75 11.20 17.17 9.37
#